data_AF-A0A9N8JMP3-F1
#
_entry.id   AF-A0A9N8JMP3-F1
#
_cell.length_a   1.000
_cell.length_b   1.000
_cell.length_c   1.000
_cell.angle_alpha   90.00
_cell.angle_beta   90.00
_cell.angle_gamma   90.00
#
_symmetry.space_group_name_H-M   'P 1'
#
loop_
_entity.id
_entity.type
_entity.pdbx_description
1 polymer ?
#
loop_
_entity_poly.entity_id
_entity_poly.type
_entity_poly.pdbx_seq_one_letter_code
_entity_poly.pdbx_strand_id
1 'polypeptide(L)'
;MHAMELITNHLVTDRWSNSRTPPTKSELTATGILRVQIDTASVKVRNGGPHDDKKDLKDDTTTSRVWTGVVPVHQIMGEPVASSDNVVKQVPASITTWIEDTNNLRKDHMIESMKE
;
A
#
# COMPACT_ATOMS: atom_id res chain seq x y z
N MET A 1 12.34 2.73 -23.49
CA MET A 1 11.15 2.37 -22.68
C MET A 1 11.39 2.52 -21.18
N HIS A 2 12.46 3.20 -20.75
CA HIS A 2 12.85 3.28 -19.34
C HIS A 2 11.75 3.80 -18.40
N ALA A 3 10.99 4.83 -18.79
CA ALA A 3 9.90 5.34 -17.98
C ALA A 3 8.76 4.32 -17.78
N MET A 4 8.45 3.50 -18.80
CA MET A 4 7.44 2.43 -18.68
C MET A 4 7.90 1.34 -17.71
N GLU A 5 9.18 0.98 -17.80
CA GLU A 5 9.82 0.02 -16.89
C GLU A 5 9.79 0.52 -15.44
N LEU A 6 10.19 1.78 -15.19
CA LEU A 6 10.13 2.38 -13.86
C LEU A 6 8.70 2.40 -13.28
N ILE A 7 7.72 2.81 -14.08
CA ILE A 7 6.31 2.84 -13.63
C ILE A 7 5.81 1.43 -13.31
N THR A 8 6.15 0.46 -14.15
CA THR A 8 5.71 -0.94 -13.98
C THR A 8 6.34 -1.57 -12.74
N ASN A 9 7.65 -1.38 -12.55
CA ASN A 9 8.38 -1.92 -11.40
C ASN A 9 8.06 -1.19 -10.09
N HIS A 10 7.58 0.06 -10.15
CA HIS A 10 7.10 0.78 -8.97
C HIS A 10 5.79 0.19 -8.40
N LEU A 11 4.95 -0.38 -9.27
CA LEU A 11 3.71 -1.04 -8.84
C LEU A 11 3.97 -2.44 -8.29
N VAL A 12 4.76 -3.24 -9.02
CA VAL A 12 5.11 -4.61 -8.66
C VAL A 12 6.59 -4.80 -8.96
N THR A 13 7.39 -5.10 -7.94
CA THR A 13 8.84 -5.25 -8.06
C THR A 13 9.20 -6.23 -9.18
N ASP A 14 10.13 -5.83 -10.06
CA ASP A 14 10.62 -6.60 -11.22
C ASP A 14 9.54 -7.07 -12.20
N ARG A 15 8.37 -6.43 -12.25
CA ARG A 15 7.27 -6.86 -13.11
C ARG A 15 7.55 -6.69 -14.60
N TRP A 16 8.35 -5.70 -14.99
CA TRP A 16 8.67 -5.42 -16.39
C TRP A 16 9.40 -6.59 -17.06
N SER A 17 10.45 -7.12 -16.42
CA SER A 17 11.20 -8.28 -16.94
C SER A 17 10.39 -9.58 -16.89
N ASN A 18 9.42 -9.66 -15.97
CA ASN A 18 8.49 -10.78 -15.82
C ASN A 18 7.19 -10.65 -16.65
N SER A 19 7.16 -9.73 -17.63
CA SER A 19 6.06 -9.54 -18.57
C SER A 19 6.54 -9.78 -20.02
N ARG A 20 5.64 -9.75 -21.00
CA ARG A 20 6.04 -9.81 -22.41
C ARG A 20 6.81 -8.56 -22.78
N THR A 21 8.12 -8.73 -22.97
CA THR A 21 9.04 -7.63 -23.27
C THR A 21 9.82 -7.96 -24.54
N PRO A 22 9.91 -7.03 -25.53
CA PRO A 22 9.38 -5.67 -25.50
C PRO A 22 7.85 -5.58 -25.74
N PRO A 23 7.20 -4.47 -25.32
CA PRO A 23 5.90 -4.08 -25.83
C PRO A 23 5.89 -4.01 -27.36
N THR A 24 4.71 -4.25 -27.93
CA THR A 24 4.45 -4.12 -29.36
C THR A 24 4.52 -2.66 -29.81
N LYS A 25 4.69 -2.46 -31.12
CA LYS A 25 4.71 -1.12 -31.72
C LYS A 25 3.40 -0.35 -31.47
N SER A 26 2.25 -1.04 -31.50
CA SER A 26 0.95 -0.42 -31.22
C SER A 26 0.84 0.04 -29.77
N GLU A 27 1.27 -0.79 -28.80
CA GLU A 27 1.32 -0.42 -27.37
C GLU A 27 2.19 0.81 -27.14
N LEU A 28 3.35 0.88 -27.79
CA LEU A 28 4.25 2.04 -27.70
C LEU A 28 3.66 3.30 -28.33
N THR A 29 2.96 3.18 -29.46
CA THR A 29 2.38 4.33 -30.17
C THR A 29 1.14 4.87 -29.45
N ALA A 30 0.37 4.01 -28.79
CA ALA A 30 -0.84 4.37 -28.08
C ALA A 30 -0.60 4.97 -26.69
N THR A 31 0.63 4.91 -26.16
CA THR A 31 0.92 5.27 -24.77
C THR A 31 1.78 6.55 -24.69
N GLY A 32 1.19 7.63 -24.16
CA GLY A 32 1.92 8.83 -23.75
C GLY A 32 2.36 8.76 -22.29
N ILE A 33 3.55 9.27 -21.95
CA ILE A 33 4.05 9.36 -20.57
C ILE A 33 4.31 10.82 -20.23
N LEU A 34 3.74 11.26 -19.12
CA LEU A 34 3.95 12.59 -18.56
C LEU A 34 4.85 12.49 -17.34
N ARG A 35 5.84 13.38 -17.26
CA ARG A 35 6.65 13.59 -16.06
C ARG A 35 6.24 14.92 -15.45
N VAL A 36 5.76 14.88 -14.22
CA VAL A 36 5.43 16.08 -13.44
C VAL A 36 6.45 16.18 -12.31
N GLN A 37 7.13 17.33 -12.24
CA GLN A 37 7.97 17.65 -11.09
C GLN A 37 7.07 18.22 -9.99
N ILE A 38 7.19 17.66 -8.78
CA ILE A 38 6.53 18.23 -7.61
C ILE A 38 7.32 19.47 -7.20
N ASP A 39 6.76 20.65 -7.46
CA ASP A 39 7.34 21.94 -7.05
C ASP A 39 7.14 22.19 -5.55
N THR A 40 5.92 21.91 -5.07
CA THR A 40 5.56 22.01 -3.65
C THR A 40 4.61 20.88 -3.26
N ALA A 41 4.74 20.37 -2.03
CA ALA A 41 3.80 19.41 -1.44
C ALA A 41 3.56 19.73 0.04
N SER A 42 2.35 19.45 0.52
CA SER A 42 1.99 19.52 1.94
C SER A 42 1.34 18.22 2.36
N VAL A 43 1.73 17.68 3.51
CA VAL A 43 1.21 16.43 4.07
C VAL A 43 0.73 16.68 5.50
N LYS A 44 -0.35 16.03 5.90
CA LYS A 44 -0.83 16.02 7.29
C LYS A 44 -0.96 14.58 7.76
N VAL A 45 -0.33 14.29 8.89
CA VAL A 45 -0.34 12.98 9.55
C VAL A 45 -0.94 13.15 10.95
N ARG A 46 -1.75 12.19 11.38
CA ARG A 46 -2.21 12.07 12.76
C ARG A 46 -2.04 10.62 13.18
N ASN A 47 -1.15 10.42 14.15
CA ASN A 47 -0.93 9.15 14.81
C ASN A 47 -1.49 9.22 16.24
N GLY A 48 -1.57 8.06 16.90
CA GLY A 48 -1.89 7.98 18.32
C GLY A 48 -3.35 8.14 18.74
N GLY A 49 -3.52 8.08 20.06
CA GLY A 49 -4.81 7.96 20.73
C GLY A 49 -5.72 9.18 20.69
N PRO A 50 -6.96 9.03 21.21
CA PRO A 50 -7.82 10.18 21.49
C PRO A 50 -7.17 11.11 22.52
N HIS A 51 -7.45 12.41 22.39
CA HIS A 51 -7.02 13.43 23.34
C HIS A 51 -8.28 13.94 24.05
N ASP A 52 -8.60 13.34 25.20
CA ASP A 52 -9.82 13.62 25.95
C ASP A 52 -9.65 14.81 26.91
N ASP A 53 -10.74 15.55 27.14
CA ASP A 53 -10.72 16.72 28.01
C ASP A 53 -10.45 16.33 29.49
N LYS A 54 -9.71 17.19 30.20
CA LYS A 54 -9.37 16.96 31.63
C LYS A 54 -10.58 16.75 32.55
N LYS A 55 -11.74 17.30 32.21
CA LYS A 55 -12.97 17.15 32.99
C LYS A 55 -13.52 15.72 32.87
N ASP A 56 -13.45 15.14 31.67
CA ASP A 56 -13.96 13.80 31.38
C ASP A 56 -13.02 12.75 31.98
N LEU A 57 -11.70 13.01 31.92
CA LEU A 57 -10.67 12.19 32.58
C LEU A 57 -10.78 12.18 34.12
N LYS A 58 -11.45 13.17 34.72
CA LYS A 58 -11.66 13.28 36.19
C LYS A 58 -13.03 12.77 36.63
N ASP A 59 -13.91 12.43 35.71
CA ASP A 59 -15.24 11.89 36.02
C ASP A 59 -15.18 10.36 36.00
N ASP A 60 -15.09 9.77 37.19
CA ASP A 60 -15.03 8.31 37.39
C ASP A 60 -16.25 7.58 36.80
N THR A 61 -17.41 8.24 36.72
CA THR A 61 -18.61 7.62 36.11
C THR A 61 -18.46 7.49 34.59
N THR A 62 -17.72 8.42 33.98
CA THR A 62 -17.43 8.42 32.55
C THR A 62 -16.27 7.48 32.23
N THR A 63 -15.14 7.59 32.93
CA THR A 63 -13.93 6.77 32.67
C THR A 63 -14.14 5.27 32.94
N SER A 64 -15.07 4.90 33.83
CA SER A 64 -15.40 3.50 34.11
C SER A 64 -16.37 2.86 33.11
N ARG A 65 -17.06 3.65 32.28
CA ARG A 65 -18.13 3.16 31.39
C ARG A 65 -17.85 3.37 29.91
N VAL A 66 -16.99 4.31 29.56
CA VAL A 66 -16.69 4.67 28.16
C VAL A 66 -15.32 4.14 27.77
N TRP A 67 -15.28 3.25 26.78
CA TRP A 67 -14.03 2.80 26.19
C TRP A 67 -13.46 3.85 25.24
N THR A 68 -12.18 4.16 25.39
CA THR A 68 -11.43 5.02 24.46
C THR A 68 -10.20 4.26 23.96
N GLY A 69 -9.83 4.47 22.70
CA GLY A 69 -8.74 3.75 22.08
C GLY A 69 -8.67 3.95 20.57
N VAL A 70 -7.80 3.18 19.92
CA VAL A 70 -7.61 3.18 18.47
C VAL A 70 -7.97 1.81 17.95
N VAL A 71 -8.74 1.76 16.85
CA VAL A 71 -8.93 0.54 16.06
C VAL A 71 -7.96 0.62 14.87
N PRO A 72 -6.92 -0.23 14.84
CA PRO A 72 -5.97 -0.24 13.73
C PRO A 72 -6.62 -0.67 12.43
N VAL A 73 -6.20 -0.04 11.33
CA VAL A 73 -6.56 -0.48 9.99
C VAL A 73 -5.33 -0.45 9.11
N HIS A 74 -5.12 -1.52 8.36
CA HIS A 74 -4.17 -1.56 7.26
C HIS A 74 -4.77 -2.34 6.09
N GLN A 75 -4.27 -2.06 4.88
CA GLN A 75 -4.64 -2.82 3.70
C GLN A 75 -3.76 -4.06 3.57
N ILE A 76 -4.37 -5.17 3.17
CA ILE A 76 -3.67 -6.39 2.80
C ILE A 76 -3.96 -6.75 1.35
N MET A 77 -2.96 -7.25 0.65
CA MET A 77 -3.14 -8.00 -0.58
C MET A 77 -3.55 -9.42 -0.20
N GLY A 78 -4.61 -9.91 -0.84
CA GLY A 78 -5.07 -11.28 -0.66
C GLY A 78 -4.31 -12.27 -1.55
N GLU A 79 -4.72 -13.53 -1.48
CA GLU A 79 -4.17 -14.60 -2.30
C GLU A 79 -4.37 -14.33 -3.80
N PRO A 80 -3.35 -14.60 -4.65
CA PRO A 80 -3.49 -14.46 -6.09
C PRO A 80 -4.59 -15.38 -6.64
N VAL A 81 -5.50 -14.79 -7.41
CA VAL A 81 -6.54 -15.53 -8.12
C VAL A 81 -6.18 -15.59 -9.60
N ALA A 82 -5.99 -16.81 -10.11
CA ALA A 82 -5.70 -17.03 -11.51
C ALA A 82 -6.91 -16.72 -12.40
N SER A 83 -6.67 -16.16 -13.59
CA SER A 83 -7.71 -16.06 -14.62
C SER A 83 -8.08 -17.43 -15.18
N SER A 84 -9.26 -17.56 -15.78
CA SER A 84 -9.73 -18.80 -16.41
C SER A 84 -8.77 -19.35 -17.47
N ASP A 85 -8.09 -18.45 -18.18
CA ASP A 85 -7.22 -18.78 -19.32
C ASP A 85 -5.75 -18.94 -18.90
N ASN A 86 -5.44 -18.76 -17.61
CA ASN A 86 -4.08 -18.93 -17.11
C ASN A 86 -3.69 -20.42 -17.08
N VAL A 87 -2.60 -20.75 -17.76
CA VAL A 87 -2.02 -22.10 -17.79
C VAL A 87 -0.74 -22.23 -16.95
N VAL A 88 -0.27 -21.14 -16.35
CA VAL A 88 0.91 -21.17 -15.46
C VAL A 88 0.51 -21.82 -14.14
N LYS A 89 1.14 -22.96 -13.82
CA LYS A 89 0.74 -23.82 -12.70
C LYS A 89 0.98 -23.21 -11.32
N GLN A 90 2.00 -22.37 -11.19
CA GLN A 90 2.40 -21.77 -9.92
C GLN A 90 2.43 -20.26 -10.06
N VAL A 91 2.01 -19.56 -9.01
CA VAL A 91 2.21 -18.12 -8.93
C VAL A 91 3.73 -17.86 -8.94
N PRO A 92 4.23 -16.96 -9.80
CA PRO A 92 5.64 -16.62 -9.80
C PRO A 92 6.10 -16.12 -8.43
N ALA A 93 7.29 -16.55 -7.99
CA ALA A 93 7.85 -16.15 -6.70
C ALA A 93 7.96 -14.62 -6.54
N SER A 94 8.22 -13.88 -7.64
CA SER A 94 8.24 -12.43 -7.63
C SER A 94 6.92 -11.79 -7.19
N ILE A 95 5.78 -12.44 -7.46
CA ILE A 95 4.46 -11.98 -7.03
C ILE A 95 4.21 -12.32 -5.57
N THR A 96 4.53 -13.54 -5.13
CA THR A 96 4.32 -13.96 -3.74
C THR A 96 5.22 -13.17 -2.79
N THR A 97 6.50 -13.00 -3.11
CA THR A 97 7.43 -12.18 -2.32
C THR A 97 6.98 -10.73 -2.28
N TRP A 98 6.55 -10.14 -3.41
CA TRP A 98 6.03 -8.77 -3.42
C TRP A 98 4.78 -8.60 -2.55
N ILE A 99 3.86 -9.58 -2.54
CA ILE A 99 2.67 -9.59 -1.66
C ILE A 99 3.10 -9.62 -0.19
N GLU A 100 3.98 -10.55 0.18
CA GLU A 100 4.49 -10.71 1.55
C GLU A 100 5.17 -9.42 2.03
N ASP A 101 6.12 -8.90 1.25
CA ASP A 101 6.87 -7.69 1.58
C ASP A 101 5.94 -6.49 1.73
N THR A 102 4.98 -6.32 0.82
CA THR A 102 4.03 -5.21 0.87
C THR A 102 3.09 -5.31 2.09
N ASN A 103 2.62 -6.52 2.39
CA ASN A 103 1.76 -6.75 3.55
C ASN A 103 2.52 -6.51 4.86
N ASN A 104 3.77 -6.97 4.95
CA ASN A 104 4.64 -6.74 6.11
C ASN A 104 4.91 -5.25 6.31
N LEU A 105 5.32 -4.54 5.26
CA LEU A 105 5.56 -3.09 5.31
C LEU A 105 4.33 -2.32 5.82
N ARG A 106 3.14 -2.64 5.29
CA ARG A 106 1.89 -1.98 5.69
C ARG A 106 1.50 -2.29 7.14
N LYS A 107 1.74 -3.53 7.58
CA LYS A 107 1.53 -3.94 8.98
C LYS A 107 2.50 -3.21 9.91
N ASP A 108 3.77 -3.09 9.54
CA ASP A 108 4.78 -2.40 10.34
C ASP A 108 4.47 -0.91 10.47
N HIS A 109 4.11 -0.23 9.38
CA HIS A 109 3.64 1.17 9.43
C HIS A 109 2.41 1.34 10.31
N MET A 110 1.46 0.41 10.25
CA MET A 110 0.27 0.44 11.09
C MET A 110 0.66 0.30 12.58
N ILE A 111 1.55 -0.63 12.92
CA ILE A 111 2.05 -0.82 14.30
C ILE A 111 2.80 0.43 14.78
N GLU A 112 3.64 1.02 13.95
CA GLU A 112 4.39 2.24 14.27
C GLU A 112 3.47 3.42 14.56
N SER A 113 2.39 3.58 13.77
CA SER A 113 1.41 4.66 13.96
C SER A 113 0.62 4.61 15.28
N MET A 114 0.69 3.49 16.01
CA MET A 114 0.05 3.30 17.32
C MET A 114 0.97 3.59 18.51
N LYS A 115 2.29 3.68 18.31
CA LYS A 115 3.27 3.81 19.41
C LYS A 115 3.45 5.24 19.92
N GLU A 116 2.93 6.22 19.18
CA GLU A 116 2.91 7.64 19.52
C GLU A 116 1.56 8.05 20.11
#